data_AF-A0AAF3F9U9-F1
#
_entry.id   AF-A0AAF3F9U9-F1
#
_cell.length_a   1.000
_cell.length_b   1.000
_cell.length_c   1.000
_cell.angle_alpha   90.00
_cell.angle_beta   90.00
_cell.angle_gamma   90.00
#
_symmetry.space_group_name_H-M   'P 1'
#
loop_
_entity.id
_entity.type
_entity.pdbx_description
1 polymer ?
#
loop_
_entity_poly.entity_id
_entity_poly.type
_entity_poly.pdbx_seq_one_letter_code
_entity_poly.pdbx_strand_id
1 'polypeptide(L)'
;MLQLVLLAFLVTTLSAETCNFNSIYNPSLEFCVFASQQDGNGLWNDWSDWSICSATCGLCGTQIRTRTCASQPYGCPCTGNAMEVRRCGASGCTGKPCCDGTYKAVAYDGTIFCQLEPPITPPGTWQPWFATSFCNDTCGMCGTMTQARYCMPTGSQCNGNFTQQIACGDGWCSSPKPPCCPGFMKSQNPITNADICVP
;
A
#
# COMPACT_ATOMS: atom_id res chain seq x y z
N MET A 1 7.57 -39.42 50.55
CA MET A 1 7.86 -38.02 50.92
C MET A 1 9.31 -37.77 50.51
N LEU A 2 9.56 -37.16 49.34
CA LEU A 2 9.73 -35.70 49.09
C LEU A 2 10.97 -35.17 49.85
N GLN A 3 12.00 -34.53 49.28
CA GLN A 3 12.16 -33.64 48.11
C GLN A 3 13.47 -33.98 47.35
N LEU A 4 13.51 -34.10 46.01
CA LEU A 4 13.71 -33.02 45.02
C LEU A 4 14.82 -32.01 45.38
N VAL A 5 16.07 -32.30 45.02
CA VAL A 5 17.14 -31.29 44.90
C VAL A 5 18.00 -31.56 43.66
N LEU A 6 17.86 -30.65 42.69
CA LEU A 6 18.76 -30.28 41.59
C LEU A 6 19.03 -31.29 40.45
N LEU A 7 18.12 -31.29 39.48
CA LEU A 7 18.49 -31.28 38.05
C LEU A 7 19.25 -29.98 37.77
N ALA A 8 20.58 -30.02 37.78
CA ALA A 8 21.40 -28.85 37.53
C ALA A 8 22.56 -29.22 36.57
N PHE A 9 22.43 -28.70 35.34
CA PHE A 9 23.49 -28.43 34.37
C PHE A 9 24.21 -29.60 33.69
N LEU A 10 23.54 -30.24 32.72
CA LEU A 10 24.20 -30.71 31.49
C LEU A 10 23.70 -29.94 30.27
N VAL A 11 23.39 -28.65 30.45
CA VAL A 11 23.54 -27.69 29.36
C VAL A 11 24.89 -27.06 29.64
N THR A 12 25.97 -27.71 29.20
CA THR A 12 27.21 -26.98 28.97
C THR A 12 26.81 -25.92 27.94
N THR A 13 26.69 -24.67 28.37
CA THR A 13 26.53 -23.54 27.46
C THR A 13 27.68 -23.66 26.48
N LEU A 14 27.40 -24.05 25.23
CA LEU A 14 28.44 -24.13 24.21
C LEU A 14 29.05 -22.72 24.16
N SER A 15 30.30 -22.62 24.55
CA SER A 15 31.11 -21.41 24.51
C SER A 15 32.32 -21.70 23.67
N ALA A 16 33.04 -20.67 23.21
CA ALA A 16 34.21 -20.83 22.34
C ALA A 16 35.26 -21.83 22.90
N GLU A 17 35.30 -22.01 24.21
CA GLU A 17 36.21 -22.91 24.95
C GLU A 17 35.85 -24.41 24.84
N THR A 18 34.66 -24.74 24.31
CA THR A 18 34.17 -26.12 24.17
C THR A 18 34.34 -26.71 22.76
N CYS A 19 34.79 -25.90 21.79
CA CYS A 19 35.01 -26.37 20.43
C CYS A 19 36.34 -27.13 20.30
N ASN A 20 36.36 -28.16 19.46
CA ASN A 20 37.56 -28.93 19.13
C ASN A 20 38.53 -28.05 18.30
N PHE A 21 39.82 -28.41 18.20
CA PHE A 21 40.85 -27.64 17.49
C PHE A 21 40.54 -27.39 16.00
N ASN A 22 39.61 -28.14 15.42
CA ASN A 22 39.14 -28.03 14.03
C ASN A 22 37.72 -27.45 13.89
N SER A 23 37.15 -26.86 14.94
CA SER A 23 35.81 -26.25 14.88
C SER A 23 35.75 -24.83 15.44
N ILE A 24 34.84 -24.03 14.87
CA ILE A 24 34.61 -22.62 15.21
C ILE A 24 33.23 -22.51 15.87
N TYR A 25 33.14 -21.86 17.02
CA TYR A 25 31.87 -21.64 17.70
C TYR A 25 31.02 -20.63 16.91
N ASN A 26 29.80 -21.01 16.53
CA ASN A 26 28.80 -20.08 16.03
C ASN A 26 27.93 -19.60 17.21
N PRO A 27 28.08 -18.35 17.69
CA PRO A 27 27.29 -17.84 18.80
C PRO A 27 25.80 -17.69 18.47
N SER A 28 25.46 -17.56 17.18
CA SER A 28 24.08 -17.38 16.72
C SER A 28 23.31 -18.71 16.66
N LEU A 29 24.01 -19.81 16.32
CA LEU A 29 23.40 -21.15 16.27
C LEU A 29 23.70 -22.01 17.51
N GLU A 30 24.46 -21.46 18.47
CA GLU A 30 24.90 -22.13 19.70
C GLU A 30 25.61 -23.49 19.45
N PHE A 31 26.31 -23.65 18.31
CA PHE A 31 27.06 -24.89 18.00
C PHE A 31 28.41 -24.65 17.32
N CYS A 32 29.30 -25.64 17.44
CA CYS A 32 30.62 -25.64 16.79
C CYS A 32 30.54 -26.16 15.34
N VAL A 33 31.07 -25.41 14.38
CA VAL A 33 31.10 -25.75 12.95
C VAL A 33 32.49 -26.25 12.57
N PHE A 34 32.61 -27.37 11.83
CA PHE A 34 33.90 -27.88 11.37
C PHE A 34 34.49 -26.99 10.26
N ALA A 35 35.74 -26.56 10.43
CA ALA A 35 36.45 -25.73 9.46
C ALA A 35 36.62 -26.41 8.08
N SER A 36 36.57 -27.73 8.03
CA SER A 36 36.76 -28.53 6.81
C SER A 36 35.49 -28.73 5.96
N GLN A 37 34.32 -28.23 6.39
CA GLN A 37 33.08 -28.23 5.58
C GLN A 37 32.75 -26.86 4.96
N GLN A 38 33.67 -25.89 5.02
CA GLN A 38 33.48 -24.60 4.39
C GLN A 38 33.99 -24.64 2.95
N ASP A 39 33.09 -24.41 1.99
CA ASP A 39 33.40 -24.15 0.58
C ASP A 39 34.18 -22.82 0.40
N GLY A 40 35.31 -22.62 1.09
CA GLY A 40 36.15 -21.42 1.02
C GLY A 40 35.48 -20.10 1.44
N ASN A 41 34.29 -20.15 2.07
CA ASN A 41 33.42 -18.99 2.24
C ASN A 41 33.29 -18.46 3.68
N GLY A 42 34.09 -18.97 4.63
CA GLY A 42 34.06 -18.56 6.03
C GLY A 42 32.71 -18.81 6.75
N LEU A 43 32.63 -18.42 8.01
CA LEU A 43 31.45 -18.52 8.88
C LEU A 43 30.93 -17.11 9.16
N TRP A 44 29.79 -16.77 8.57
CA TRP A 44 29.08 -15.54 8.89
C TRP A 44 28.36 -15.67 10.24
N ASN A 45 28.37 -14.58 11.02
CA ASN A 45 27.35 -14.36 12.05
C ASN A 45 26.00 -14.06 11.39
N ASP A 46 24.93 -14.18 12.17
CA ASP A 46 23.62 -13.75 11.74
C ASP A 46 23.60 -12.27 11.35
N TRP A 47 22.69 -11.96 10.43
CA TRP A 47 22.40 -10.59 10.09
C TRP A 47 21.84 -9.85 11.30
N SER A 48 22.26 -8.59 11.46
CA SER A 48 21.55 -7.65 12.31
C SER A 48 20.10 -7.50 11.85
N ASP A 49 19.26 -7.00 12.76
CA ASP A 49 17.99 -6.44 12.36
C ASP A 49 18.19 -5.32 11.33
N TRP A 50 17.16 -5.11 10.52
CA TRP A 50 17.13 -3.98 9.61
C TRP A 50 17.01 -2.68 10.40
N SER A 51 17.74 -1.66 9.96
CA SER A 51 17.60 -0.31 10.49
C SER A 51 16.17 0.21 10.30
N ILE A 52 15.80 1.20 11.10
CA ILE A 52 14.58 1.97 10.85
C ILE A 52 14.65 2.55 9.43
N CYS A 53 13.51 2.53 8.75
CA CYS A 53 13.41 3.06 7.40
C CYS A 53 13.63 4.57 7.39
N SER A 54 14.48 5.07 6.48
CA SER A 54 14.79 6.50 6.38
C SER A 54 13.63 7.37 5.91
N ALA A 55 12.57 6.79 5.34
CA ALA A 55 11.34 7.49 4.99
C ALA A 55 10.12 6.60 5.23
N THR A 56 8.99 7.20 5.58
CA THR A 56 7.79 6.45 5.94
C THR A 56 6.87 6.14 4.76
N CYS A 57 7.01 6.84 3.62
CA CYS A 57 6.12 6.69 2.48
C CYS A 57 6.86 6.73 1.12
N GLY A 58 6.15 6.31 0.06
CA GLY A 58 6.53 6.52 -1.34
C GLY A 58 7.75 5.74 -1.80
N LEU A 59 8.12 4.67 -1.09
CA LEU A 59 9.29 3.85 -1.35
C LEU A 59 10.62 4.66 -1.40
N CYS A 60 10.61 5.87 -0.84
CA CYS A 60 11.77 6.75 -0.82
C CYS A 60 12.81 6.32 0.22
N GLY A 61 12.40 5.51 1.18
CA GLY A 61 13.24 5.08 2.28
C GLY A 61 14.21 3.97 1.89
N THR A 62 15.27 3.88 2.67
CA THR A 62 16.24 2.79 2.67
C THR A 62 16.44 2.30 4.09
N GLN A 63 16.63 1.00 4.23
CA GLN A 63 17.04 0.36 5.47
C GLN A 63 18.26 -0.50 5.20
N ILE A 64 19.10 -0.63 6.22
CA ILE A 64 20.41 -1.26 6.15
C ILE A 64 20.47 -2.36 7.20
N ARG A 65 21.06 -3.51 6.86
CA ARG A 65 21.47 -4.51 7.84
C ARG A 65 22.91 -4.92 7.59
N THR A 66 23.58 -5.39 8.63
CA THR A 66 24.99 -5.78 8.59
C THR A 66 25.22 -7.11 9.26
N ARG A 67 26.27 -7.83 8.87
CA ARG A 67 26.76 -9.04 9.54
C ARG A 67 28.27 -9.02 9.64
N THR A 68 28.83 -9.80 10.53
CA THR A 68 30.29 -9.92 10.71
C THR A 68 30.75 -11.36 10.46
N CYS A 69 32.01 -11.54 10.07
CA CYS A 69 32.58 -12.85 9.82
C CYS A 69 33.15 -13.42 11.13
N ALA A 70 32.49 -14.43 11.69
CA ALA A 70 32.91 -15.10 12.93
C ALA A 70 34.25 -15.84 12.77
N SER A 71 34.51 -16.37 11.58
CA SER A 71 35.73 -17.15 11.30
C SER A 71 36.95 -16.31 10.92
N GLN A 72 36.79 -14.98 10.75
CA GLN A 72 37.88 -14.08 10.35
C GLN A 72 39.12 -14.16 11.27
N PRO A 73 38.99 -14.18 12.61
CA PRO A 73 40.14 -14.28 13.51
C PRO A 73 40.90 -15.61 13.40
N TYR A 74 40.26 -16.64 12.83
CA TYR A 74 40.80 -17.99 12.68
C TYR A 74 41.39 -18.24 11.29
N GLY A 75 41.58 -17.20 10.47
CA GLY A 75 42.20 -17.29 9.16
C GLY A 75 41.30 -17.80 8.04
N CYS A 76 39.99 -17.92 8.28
CA CYS A 76 39.01 -18.30 7.27
C CYS A 76 38.10 -17.10 6.95
N PRO A 77 38.48 -16.23 5.99
CA PRO A 77 37.67 -15.06 5.66
C PRO A 77 36.38 -15.45 4.97
N CYS A 78 35.33 -14.64 5.19
CA CYS A 78 34.04 -14.88 4.58
C CYS A 78 33.93 -14.27 3.19
N THR A 79 33.25 -14.96 2.27
CA THR A 79 32.96 -14.45 0.92
C THR A 79 31.57 -13.84 0.87
N GLY A 80 31.45 -12.69 0.18
CA GLY A 80 30.18 -11.98 -0.03
C GLY A 80 30.04 -10.70 0.79
N ASN A 81 28.85 -10.07 0.70
CA ASN A 81 28.62 -8.76 1.30
C ASN A 81 28.40 -8.88 2.82
N ALA A 82 29.05 -7.98 3.57
CA ALA A 82 28.83 -7.78 5.00
C ALA A 82 27.71 -6.77 5.31
N MET A 83 27.21 -6.07 4.28
CA MET A 83 26.16 -5.06 4.36
C MET A 83 25.14 -5.29 3.25
N GLU A 84 23.87 -5.16 3.59
CA GLU A 84 22.78 -5.15 2.64
C GLU A 84 21.93 -3.88 2.80
N VAL A 85 21.45 -3.38 1.67
CA VAL A 85 20.56 -2.21 1.61
C VAL A 85 19.31 -2.62 0.84
N ARG A 86 18.14 -2.26 1.36
CA ARG A 86 16.87 -2.42 0.63
C ARG A 86 15.99 -1.18 0.75
N ARG A 87 15.10 -1.01 -0.23
CA ARG A 87 14.05 0.01 -0.20
C ARG A 87 13.03 -0.29 0.90
N CYS A 88 12.39 0.76 1.41
CA CYS A 88 11.33 0.67 2.42
C CYS A 88 10.43 1.91 2.39
N GLY A 89 9.41 1.95 3.25
CA GLY A 89 8.43 3.04 3.29
C GLY A 89 7.37 2.91 2.19
N ALA A 90 6.75 1.73 2.05
CA ALA A 90 5.79 1.44 0.98
C ALA A 90 4.41 2.11 1.15
N SER A 91 4.19 2.83 2.25
CA SER A 91 2.95 3.58 2.46
C SER A 91 2.74 4.63 1.38
N GLY A 92 1.48 4.96 1.09
CA GLY A 92 1.15 5.99 0.12
C GLY A 92 1.67 7.37 0.55
N CYS A 93 2.15 8.17 -0.41
CA CYS A 93 2.50 9.58 -0.19
C CYS A 93 1.53 10.50 -0.94
N THR A 94 1.21 11.66 -0.36
CA THR A 94 0.55 12.78 -1.07
C THR A 94 1.52 13.61 -1.92
N GLY A 95 2.85 13.43 -1.71
CA GLY A 95 3.92 14.06 -2.48
C GLY A 95 4.43 13.21 -3.64
N LYS A 96 5.63 13.54 -4.16
CA LYS A 96 6.29 12.79 -5.25
C LYS A 96 6.98 11.53 -4.70
N PRO A 97 6.48 10.30 -4.98
CA PRO A 97 7.11 9.09 -4.49
C PRO A 97 8.31 8.67 -5.35
N CYS A 98 9.22 7.90 -4.75
CA CYS A 98 10.44 7.36 -5.36
C CYS A 98 10.21 5.97 -5.96
N CYS A 99 9.18 5.83 -6.78
CA CYS A 99 8.85 4.56 -7.42
C CYS A 99 9.81 4.19 -8.59
N ASP A 100 11.10 4.52 -8.48
CA ASP A 100 12.07 4.17 -9.52
C ASP A 100 12.27 2.65 -9.55
N GLY A 101 12.11 2.03 -10.73
CA GLY A 101 12.08 0.57 -10.89
C GLY A 101 10.84 -0.14 -10.33
N THR A 102 9.78 0.58 -9.97
CA THR A 102 8.51 0.02 -9.46
C THR A 102 7.30 0.68 -10.12
N TYR A 103 6.10 0.15 -9.91
CA TYR A 103 4.88 0.69 -10.52
C TYR A 103 4.17 1.68 -9.59
N LYS A 104 3.63 2.75 -10.16
CA LYS A 104 2.85 3.78 -9.45
C LYS A 104 1.36 3.44 -9.50
N ALA A 105 0.67 3.58 -8.38
CA ALA A 105 -0.79 3.54 -8.29
C ALA A 105 -1.31 4.80 -7.58
N VAL A 106 -2.42 5.36 -8.03
CA VAL A 106 -3.02 6.59 -7.47
C VAL A 106 -4.39 6.24 -6.90
N ALA A 107 -4.62 6.56 -5.62
CA ALA A 107 -5.91 6.40 -4.96
C ALA A 107 -6.85 7.59 -5.25
N TYR A 108 -8.12 7.43 -4.87
CA TYR A 108 -9.18 8.43 -5.12
C TYR A 108 -8.95 9.78 -4.43
N ASP A 109 -8.17 9.79 -3.34
CA ASP A 109 -7.77 10.97 -2.57
C ASP A 109 -6.48 11.62 -3.12
N GLY A 110 -5.93 11.09 -4.21
CA GLY A 110 -4.67 11.53 -4.80
C GLY A 110 -3.43 10.92 -4.16
N THR A 111 -3.57 10.05 -3.16
CA THR A 111 -2.43 9.37 -2.53
C THR A 111 -1.76 8.41 -3.51
N ILE A 112 -0.42 8.45 -3.63
CA ILE A 112 0.34 7.64 -4.56
C ILE A 112 1.09 6.53 -3.84
N PHE A 113 0.90 5.30 -4.28
CA PHE A 113 1.55 4.08 -3.80
C PHE A 113 2.58 3.58 -4.81
N CYS A 114 3.67 2.98 -4.33
CA CYS A 114 4.61 2.22 -5.16
C CYS A 114 4.46 0.73 -4.88
N GLN A 115 4.45 -0.09 -5.92
CA GLN A 115 4.33 -1.54 -5.82
C GLN A 115 5.39 -2.24 -6.66
N LEU A 116 5.93 -3.35 -6.15
CA LEU A 116 7.00 -4.12 -6.79
C LEU A 116 6.48 -4.93 -7.99
N GLU A 117 5.21 -5.29 -7.97
CA GLU A 117 4.52 -6.01 -9.04
C GLU A 117 3.69 -5.04 -9.88
N PRO A 118 3.52 -5.28 -11.20
CA PRO A 118 2.63 -4.47 -12.01
C PRO A 118 1.23 -4.47 -11.40
N PRO A 119 0.50 -3.34 -11.42
CA PRO A 119 -0.89 -3.30 -10.98
C PRO A 119 -1.65 -4.38 -11.73
N ILE A 120 -1.99 -5.45 -11.02
CA ILE A 120 -3.05 -6.35 -11.44
C ILE A 120 -4.28 -5.47 -11.41
N THR A 121 -4.93 -5.24 -12.55
CA THR A 121 -6.19 -4.48 -12.61
C THR A 121 -7.34 -5.49 -12.50
N PRO A 122 -7.79 -5.86 -11.29
CA PRO A 122 -9.02 -6.63 -11.18
C PRO A 122 -10.20 -5.75 -11.65
N PRO A 123 -11.22 -6.34 -12.29
CA PRO A 123 -12.44 -5.61 -12.63
C PRO A 123 -13.07 -5.05 -11.35
N GLY A 124 -13.42 -3.77 -11.39
CA GLY A 124 -14.07 -3.07 -10.27
C GLY A 124 -15.56 -2.88 -10.47
N THR A 125 -16.23 -2.45 -9.41
CA THR A 125 -17.65 -2.09 -9.43
C THR A 125 -17.84 -0.62 -9.12
N TRP A 126 -18.62 0.08 -9.95
CA TRP A 126 -19.02 1.45 -9.70
C TRP A 126 -19.88 1.55 -8.43
N GLN A 127 -19.54 2.48 -7.56
CA GLN A 127 -20.46 2.94 -6.51
C GLN A 127 -21.60 3.79 -7.11
N PRO A 128 -22.69 4.03 -6.37
CA PRO A 128 -23.74 4.96 -6.78
C PRO A 128 -23.18 6.38 -7.06
N TRP A 129 -23.83 7.08 -7.99
CA TRP A 129 -23.54 8.49 -8.26
C TRP A 129 -23.87 9.36 -7.06
N PHE A 130 -23.03 10.35 -6.78
CA PHE A 130 -23.27 11.38 -5.77
C PHE A 130 -23.02 12.77 -6.36
N ALA A 131 -23.71 13.78 -5.85
CA ALA A 131 -23.61 15.16 -6.31
C ALA A 131 -22.28 15.80 -5.86
N THR A 132 -21.58 16.44 -6.79
CA THR A 132 -20.36 17.22 -6.49
C THR A 132 -20.56 18.72 -6.65
N SER A 133 -21.63 19.15 -7.30
CA SER A 133 -22.04 20.54 -7.37
C SER A 133 -23.53 20.69 -7.02
N PHE A 134 -23.90 21.90 -6.62
CA PHE A 134 -25.30 22.28 -6.53
C PHE A 134 -25.89 22.52 -7.93
N CYS A 135 -27.22 22.46 -8.01
CA CYS A 135 -27.92 22.85 -9.22
C CYS A 135 -27.83 24.37 -9.42
N ASN A 136 -27.50 24.80 -10.64
CA ASN A 136 -27.36 26.22 -10.98
C ASN A 136 -28.69 26.92 -11.32
N ASP A 137 -29.80 26.18 -11.34
CA ASP A 137 -31.16 26.67 -11.53
C ASP A 137 -32.09 25.88 -10.62
N THR A 138 -33.22 26.44 -10.24
CA THR A 138 -34.13 25.81 -9.28
C THR A 138 -35.42 25.31 -9.92
N CYS A 139 -35.64 25.60 -11.20
CA CYS A 139 -36.93 25.32 -11.84
C CYS A 139 -36.85 24.80 -13.27
N GLY A 140 -37.91 24.10 -13.68
CA GLY A 140 -38.19 23.72 -15.06
C GLY A 140 -37.19 22.74 -15.69
N MET A 141 -36.42 22.01 -14.87
CA MET A 141 -35.31 21.17 -15.32
C MET A 141 -34.29 21.92 -16.19
N CYS A 142 -34.17 23.23 -15.99
CA CYS A 142 -33.25 24.10 -16.73
C CYS A 142 -31.84 24.08 -16.16
N GLY A 143 -31.69 23.62 -14.92
CA GLY A 143 -30.41 23.61 -14.25
C GLY A 143 -29.55 22.42 -14.66
N THR A 144 -28.25 22.56 -14.45
CA THR A 144 -27.29 21.48 -14.58
C THR A 144 -26.48 21.34 -13.30
N MET A 145 -26.22 20.09 -12.92
CA MET A 145 -25.35 19.75 -11.80
C MET A 145 -24.40 18.62 -12.19
N THR A 146 -23.24 18.63 -11.55
CA THR A 146 -22.22 17.59 -11.73
C THR A 146 -22.39 16.50 -10.68
N GLN A 147 -22.29 15.26 -11.13
CA GLN A 147 -22.21 14.08 -10.27
C GLN A 147 -20.90 13.33 -10.53
N ALA A 148 -20.40 12.67 -9.50
CA ALA A 148 -19.25 11.77 -9.58
C ALA A 148 -19.57 10.40 -8.95
N ARG A 149 -18.74 9.41 -9.25
CA ARG A 149 -18.77 8.08 -8.64
C ARG A 149 -17.35 7.52 -8.52
N TYR A 150 -17.16 6.61 -7.56
CA TYR A 150 -15.89 5.94 -7.35
C TYR A 150 -15.96 4.47 -7.77
N CYS A 151 -14.84 3.94 -8.27
CA CYS A 151 -14.69 2.52 -8.57
C CYS A 151 -14.12 1.80 -7.34
N MET A 152 -14.76 0.71 -6.91
CA MET A 152 -14.35 -0.06 -5.73
C MET A 152 -14.03 -1.52 -6.10
N PRO A 153 -13.08 -2.17 -5.39
CA PRO A 153 -12.19 -1.58 -4.37
C PRO A 153 -11.17 -0.58 -4.97
N THR A 154 -10.56 0.25 -4.12
CA THR A 154 -9.55 1.24 -4.55
C THR A 154 -8.45 0.56 -5.35
N GLY A 155 -8.16 1.07 -6.55
CA GLY A 155 -7.16 0.48 -7.47
C GLY A 155 -7.76 -0.44 -8.55
N SER A 156 -9.05 -0.75 -8.49
CA SER A 156 -9.75 -1.47 -9.57
C SER A 156 -10.06 -0.58 -10.78
N GLN A 157 -10.29 -1.22 -11.93
CA GLN A 157 -10.66 -0.53 -13.17
C GLN A 157 -12.13 -0.75 -13.51
N CYS A 158 -12.86 0.35 -13.68
CA CYS A 158 -14.26 0.35 -14.12
C CYS A 158 -14.37 1.08 -15.47
N ASN A 159 -15.16 0.55 -16.39
CA ASN A 159 -15.38 1.19 -17.70
C ASN A 159 -16.49 2.24 -17.65
N GLY A 160 -16.32 3.33 -18.42
CA GLY A 160 -17.25 4.44 -18.54
C GLY A 160 -16.84 5.69 -17.75
N ASN A 161 -17.62 6.75 -17.86
CA ASN A 161 -17.31 8.02 -17.22
C ASN A 161 -17.48 7.94 -15.70
N PHE A 162 -16.56 8.57 -14.96
CA PHE A 162 -16.65 8.70 -13.50
C PHE A 162 -17.25 10.05 -13.05
N THR A 163 -17.43 10.97 -14.00
CA THR A 163 -18.09 12.27 -13.82
C THR A 163 -19.13 12.46 -14.92
N GLN A 164 -20.28 13.05 -14.59
CA GLN A 164 -21.32 13.40 -15.57
C GLN A 164 -22.04 14.69 -15.17
N GLN A 165 -22.61 15.37 -16.16
CA GLN A 165 -23.55 16.47 -15.94
C GLN A 165 -24.97 15.99 -16.20
N ILE A 166 -25.88 16.29 -15.28
CA ILE A 166 -27.30 15.94 -15.38
C ILE A 166 -28.16 17.20 -15.27
N ALA A 167 -29.37 17.14 -15.82
CA ALA A 167 -30.37 18.16 -15.62
C ALA A 167 -30.92 18.11 -14.19
N CYS A 168 -31.24 19.28 -13.64
CA CYS A 168 -31.76 19.44 -12.28
C CYS A 168 -32.62 20.71 -12.18
N GLY A 169 -33.20 20.94 -11.00
CA GLY A 169 -34.11 22.07 -10.76
C GLY A 169 -35.54 21.72 -11.18
N ASP A 170 -36.14 20.76 -10.47
CA ASP A 170 -37.50 20.25 -10.72
C ASP A 170 -38.62 21.17 -10.19
N GLY A 171 -38.25 22.31 -9.59
CA GLY A 171 -39.20 23.32 -9.14
C GLY A 171 -40.02 23.94 -10.27
N TRP A 172 -41.10 24.60 -9.88
CA TRP A 172 -41.99 25.31 -10.81
C TRP A 172 -41.38 26.65 -11.20
N CYS A 173 -41.27 26.93 -12.50
CA CYS A 173 -40.80 28.23 -12.94
C CYS A 173 -41.93 29.27 -12.81
N SER A 174 -41.59 30.44 -12.30
CA SER A 174 -42.50 31.59 -12.31
C SER A 174 -42.59 32.15 -13.74
N SER A 175 -43.81 32.45 -14.17
CA SER A 175 -44.06 33.13 -15.45
C SER A 175 -43.25 34.44 -15.52
N PRO A 176 -42.57 34.77 -16.64
CA PRO A 176 -42.75 34.22 -18.00
C PRO A 176 -41.71 33.15 -18.39
N LYS A 177 -40.95 32.56 -17.47
CA LYS A 177 -39.90 31.59 -17.80
C LYS A 177 -40.49 30.20 -18.09
N PRO A 178 -40.45 29.69 -19.33
CA PRO A 178 -40.92 28.33 -19.64
C PRO A 178 -39.88 27.29 -19.18
N PRO A 179 -40.30 26.05 -18.85
CA PRO A 179 -39.39 24.98 -18.47
C PRO A 179 -38.58 24.48 -19.69
N CYS A 180 -37.39 23.94 -19.41
CA CYS A 180 -36.46 23.44 -20.42
C CYS A 180 -36.76 21.98 -20.81
N CYS A 181 -37.11 21.14 -19.83
CA CYS A 181 -37.47 19.72 -20.01
C CYS A 181 -36.50 18.89 -20.88
N PRO A 182 -35.18 18.94 -20.66
CA PRO A 182 -34.25 18.10 -21.40
C PRO A 182 -34.54 16.61 -21.13
N GLY A 183 -34.90 15.86 -22.18
CA GLY A 183 -35.26 14.44 -22.07
C GLY A 183 -36.68 14.18 -21.54
N PHE A 184 -37.51 15.22 -21.40
CA PHE A 184 -38.89 15.15 -20.94
C PHE A 184 -39.82 15.90 -21.90
N MET A 185 -41.12 15.61 -21.88
CA MET A 185 -42.09 16.38 -22.67
C MET A 185 -42.57 17.60 -21.89
N LYS A 186 -42.77 18.73 -22.59
CA LYS A 186 -43.46 19.90 -22.04
C LYS A 186 -44.95 19.62 -22.02
N SER A 187 -45.59 19.84 -20.88
CA SER A 187 -47.04 19.74 -20.72
C SER A 187 -47.54 20.95 -19.92
N GLN A 188 -48.85 21.18 -19.87
CA GLN A 188 -49.46 22.22 -19.04
C GLN A 188 -50.24 21.60 -17.90
N ASN A 189 -50.05 22.13 -16.70
CA ASN A 189 -50.85 21.77 -15.56
C ASN A 189 -52.30 22.26 -15.80
N PRO A 190 -53.31 21.36 -15.83
CA PRO A 190 -54.69 21.71 -16.17
C PRO A 190 -55.38 22.58 -15.13
N ILE A 191 -54.81 22.73 -13.93
CA ILE A 191 -55.37 23.53 -12.83
C ILE A 191 -54.75 24.92 -12.80
N THR A 192 -53.42 25.01 -12.99
CA THR A 192 -52.67 26.27 -12.83
C THR A 192 -52.24 26.90 -14.15
N ASN A 193 -52.45 26.24 -15.28
CA ASN A 193 -51.92 26.58 -16.61
C ASN A 193 -50.39 26.79 -16.64
N ALA A 194 -49.66 26.29 -15.65
CA ALA A 194 -48.20 26.35 -15.61
C ALA A 194 -47.60 25.24 -16.49
N ASP A 195 -46.58 25.59 -17.26
CA ASP A 195 -45.81 24.62 -18.04
C ASP A 195 -44.97 23.72 -17.10
N ILE A 196 -45.00 22.40 -17.33
CA ILE A 196 -44.33 21.35 -16.54
C ILE A 196 -43.55 20.39 -17.43
N CYS A 197 -42.62 19.65 -16.82
CA CYS A 197 -41.93 18.53 -17.46
C CYS A 197 -42.54 17.20 -17.02
N VAL A 198 -42.90 16.34 -17.98
CA VAL A 198 -43.45 15.00 -17.72
C VAL A 198 -42.58 13.91 -18.38
N PRO A 199 -42.44 12.72 -17.74
CA PRO A 199 -41.74 11.56 -18.31
C PRO A 199 -42.20 11.18 -19.71
#